data_AF-A0A3A0BZB3-F1
#
_entry.id   AF-A0A3A0BZB3-F1
#
_cell.length_a   1.000
_cell.length_b   1.000
_cell.length_c   1.000
_cell.angle_alpha   90.00
_cell.angle_beta   90.00
_cell.angle_gamma   90.00
#
_symmetry.space_group_name_H-M   'P 1'
#
loop_
_entity.id
_entity.type
_entity.pdbx_description
1 polymer ?
#
loop_
_entity_poly.entity_id
_entity_poly.type
_entity_poly.pdbx_seq_one_letter_code
_entity_poly.pdbx_strand_id
1 'polypeptide(L)'
;MSGSRIGSLIGGIALAVSTAVTQAGPIDISRHPHPDALQMVHEAEHSVDHAWEVYHRAALGGTIASPALQAQIEQHLHEARTLVPQAQEAADRGEIQQVDRLVGEIKVHTAQAIEGSKEQKK
;
A
#
# COMPACT_ATOMS: atom_id res chain seq x y z
N MET A 1 -34.00 -48.52 41.49
CA MET A 1 -33.28 -47.46 40.75
C MET A 1 -31.93 -48.02 40.34
N SER A 2 -31.83 -48.49 39.10
CA SER A 2 -30.59 -49.02 38.52
C SER A 2 -30.01 -47.94 37.61
N GLY A 3 -28.83 -47.44 37.98
CA GLY A 3 -28.16 -46.30 37.36
C GLY A 3 -27.37 -46.67 36.11
N SER A 4 -27.45 -45.75 35.14
CA SER A 4 -26.92 -45.78 33.78
C SER A 4 -25.39 -45.88 33.67
N ARG A 5 -24.92 -46.65 32.67
CA ARG A 5 -23.94 -46.36 31.59
C ARG A 5 -22.70 -45.53 31.96
N ILE A 6 -21.49 -45.87 31.51
CA ILE A 6 -20.93 -45.38 30.23
C ILE A 6 -19.63 -46.16 29.94
N GLY A 7 -19.55 -46.78 28.77
CA GLY A 7 -18.32 -47.35 28.22
C GLY A 7 -17.43 -46.25 27.63
N SER A 8 -16.14 -46.30 27.96
CA SER A 8 -15.11 -45.38 27.48
C SER A 8 -14.59 -45.85 26.12
N LEU A 9 -14.97 -45.16 25.04
CA LEU A 9 -14.37 -45.32 23.71
C LEU A 9 -13.20 -44.36 23.58
N ILE A 10 -11.98 -44.91 23.60
CA ILE A 10 -10.74 -44.21 23.27
C ILE A 10 -10.74 -44.01 21.74
N GLY A 11 -11.18 -42.83 21.30
CA GLY A 11 -11.04 -42.38 19.92
C GLY A 11 -9.66 -41.78 19.71
N GLY A 12 -8.75 -42.52 19.08
CA GLY A 12 -7.47 -41.99 18.62
C GLY A 12 -7.71 -40.97 17.50
N ILE A 13 -7.37 -39.71 17.74
CA ILE A 13 -7.33 -38.68 16.70
C ILE A 13 -5.97 -38.82 16.00
N ALA A 14 -5.98 -39.41 14.80
CA ALA A 14 -4.84 -39.34 13.90
C ALA A 14 -4.78 -37.92 13.31
N LEU A 15 -3.80 -37.12 13.75
CA LEU A 15 -3.54 -35.79 13.22
C LEU A 15 -2.83 -35.94 11.87
N ALA A 16 -3.61 -35.98 10.77
CA ALA A 16 -3.05 -35.95 9.42
C ALA A 16 -2.56 -34.51 9.13
N VAL A 17 -1.24 -34.32 9.13
CA VAL A 17 -0.60 -33.09 8.66
C VAL A 17 -0.70 -33.08 7.13
N SER A 18 -1.73 -32.40 6.62
CA SER A 18 -1.83 -32.10 5.19
C SER A 18 -0.83 -31.00 4.84
N THR A 19 0.35 -31.39 4.35
CA THR A 19 1.25 -30.46 3.67
C THR A 19 0.62 -30.12 2.32
N ALA A 20 -0.16 -29.04 2.27
CA ALA A 20 -0.56 -28.45 1.00
C ALA A 20 0.73 -27.96 0.30
N VAL A 21 1.23 -28.76 -0.63
CA VAL A 21 2.19 -28.29 -1.63
C VAL A 21 1.46 -27.23 -2.42
N THR A 22 1.75 -25.96 -2.15
CA THR A 22 1.44 -24.86 -3.04
C THR A 22 2.26 -25.09 -4.31
N GLN A 23 1.64 -25.76 -5.27
CA GLN A 23 2.11 -25.80 -6.65
C GLN A 23 1.97 -24.37 -7.18
N ALA A 24 3.03 -23.57 -7.04
CA ALA A 24 3.16 -22.33 -7.77
C ALA A 24 3.08 -22.68 -9.26
N GLY A 25 2.11 -22.10 -9.96
CA GLY A 25 1.98 -22.26 -11.41
C GLY A 25 3.26 -21.81 -12.13
N PRO A 26 3.42 -22.16 -13.42
CA PRO A 26 4.57 -21.71 -14.19
C PRO A 26 4.71 -20.19 -14.05
N ILE A 27 5.91 -19.71 -13.73
CA ILE A 27 6.23 -18.28 -13.77
C ILE A 27 5.99 -17.85 -15.21
N ASP A 28 4.99 -17.00 -15.41
CA ASP A 28 4.63 -16.46 -16.71
C ASP A 28 5.70 -15.45 -17.13
N ILE A 29 6.74 -15.97 -17.78
CA ILE A 29 7.89 -15.21 -18.30
C ILE A 29 7.48 -14.28 -19.46
N SER A 30 6.24 -14.35 -19.94
CA SER A 30 5.75 -13.44 -20.99
C SER A 30 5.34 -12.07 -20.43
N ARG A 31 5.14 -11.94 -19.11
CA ARG A 31 5.02 -10.65 -18.42
C ARG A 31 6.40 -10.07 -18.15
N HIS A 32 7.02 -9.53 -19.19
CA HIS A 32 8.16 -8.65 -19.00
C HIS A 32 7.62 -7.27 -18.58
N PRO A 33 7.92 -6.80 -17.36
CA PRO A 33 7.52 -5.46 -16.96
C PRO A 33 8.15 -4.44 -17.92
N HIS A 34 7.36 -3.45 -18.32
CA HIS A 34 7.83 -2.42 -19.23
C HIS A 34 8.79 -1.51 -18.46
N PRO A 35 10.08 -1.41 -18.86
CA PRO A 35 11.08 -0.67 -18.09
C PRO A 35 10.66 0.79 -17.84
N ASP A 36 9.99 1.41 -18.82
CA ASP A 36 9.45 2.77 -18.68
C ASP A 36 8.35 2.86 -17.61
N ALA A 37 7.47 1.85 -17.49
CA ALA A 37 6.41 1.84 -16.48
C ALA A 37 6.98 1.70 -15.07
N LEU A 38 7.98 0.83 -14.89
CA LEU A 38 8.69 0.70 -13.61
C LEU A 38 9.40 2.01 -13.23
N GLN A 39 10.03 2.68 -14.20
CA GLN A 39 10.65 3.97 -13.97
C GLN A 39 9.61 5.03 -13.54
N MET A 40 8.46 5.09 -14.20
CA MET A 40 7.40 6.03 -13.83
C MET A 40 6.87 5.82 -12.41
N VAL A 41 6.70 4.56 -12.01
CA VAL A 41 6.29 4.22 -10.63
C VAL A 41 7.37 4.62 -9.64
N HIS A 42 8.65 4.37 -9.94
CA HIS A 42 9.75 4.74 -9.08
C HIS A 42 9.87 6.27 -8.88
N GLU A 43 9.69 7.06 -9.94
CA GLU A 43 9.65 8.52 -9.84
C GLU A 43 8.45 9.03 -9.03
N ALA A 44 7.30 8.34 -9.14
CA ALA A 44 6.12 8.65 -8.34
C ALA A 44 6.35 8.35 -6.84
N GLU A 45 6.96 7.21 -6.51
CA GLU A 45 7.39 6.88 -5.15
C GLU A 45 8.31 7.94 -4.56
N HIS A 46 9.33 8.34 -5.31
CA HIS A 46 10.24 9.39 -4.88
C HIS A 46 9.52 10.72 -4.61
N SER A 47 8.47 11.02 -5.38
CA SER A 47 7.63 12.21 -5.16
C SER A 47 6.83 12.11 -3.86
N VAL A 48 6.39 10.90 -3.46
CA VAL A 48 5.72 10.65 -2.18
C VAL A 48 6.69 10.87 -1.02
N ASP A 49 7.91 10.32 -1.11
CA ASP A 49 8.94 10.51 -0.09
C ASP A 49 9.28 11.99 0.07
N HIS A 50 9.47 12.70 -1.04
CA HIS A 50 9.72 14.14 -1.02
C HIS A 50 8.57 14.94 -0.37
N ALA A 51 7.32 14.62 -0.70
CA ALA A 51 6.16 15.28 -0.10
C ALA A 51 6.10 15.05 1.42
N TRP A 52 6.42 13.84 1.87
CA TRP A 52 6.55 13.52 3.30
C TRP A 52 7.63 14.36 3.97
N GLU A 53 8.81 14.51 3.38
CA GLU A 53 9.90 15.31 3.95
C GLU A 53 9.53 16.79 4.11
N VAL A 54 8.89 17.37 3.09
CA VAL A 54 8.44 18.78 3.11
C VAL A 54 7.42 18.98 4.22
N TYR A 55 6.40 18.11 4.30
CA TYR A 55 5.40 18.14 5.35
C TYR A 55 6.04 17.99 6.74
N HIS A 56 6.91 16.99 6.91
CA HIS A 56 7.51 16.68 8.20
C HIS A 56 8.34 17.84 8.73
N ARG A 57 9.09 18.53 7.85
CA ARG A 57 9.84 19.74 8.23
C ARG A 57 8.92 20.86 8.73
N ALA A 58 7.82 21.11 8.04
CA ALA A 58 6.86 22.15 8.43
C ALA A 58 6.11 21.79 9.71
N ALA A 59 5.74 20.52 9.89
CA ALA A 59 5.09 20.01 11.09
C ALA A 59 6.00 20.10 12.32
N LEU A 60 7.27 19.69 12.22
CA LEU A 60 8.26 19.83 13.30
C LEU A 60 8.54 21.30 13.67
N GLY A 61 8.52 22.19 12.67
CA GLY A 61 8.65 23.63 12.90
C GLY A 61 7.40 24.28 13.50
N GLY A 62 6.28 23.56 13.58
CA GLY A 62 4.99 24.12 13.99
C GLY A 62 4.48 25.21 13.03
N THR A 63 4.93 25.20 11.78
CA THR A 63 4.67 26.27 10.81
C THR A 63 3.40 26.06 9.99
N ILE A 64 2.78 24.87 10.03
CA ILE A 64 1.53 24.59 9.31
C ILE A 64 0.42 25.52 9.78
N ALA A 65 -0.29 26.15 8.83
CA ALA A 65 -1.23 27.23 9.11
C ALA A 65 -2.36 26.89 10.08
N SER A 66 -2.87 25.65 10.04
CA SER A 66 -3.93 25.21 10.95
C SER A 66 -4.00 23.69 11.09
N PRO A 67 -4.62 23.16 12.16
CA PRO A 67 -4.87 21.72 12.31
C PRO A 67 -5.75 21.14 11.18
N ALA A 68 -6.71 21.93 10.67
CA ALA A 68 -7.57 21.49 9.58
C ALA A 68 -6.80 21.34 8.25
N LEU A 69 -5.84 22.23 8.00
CA LEU A 69 -4.94 22.10 6.85
C LEU A 69 -3.97 20.93 7.05
N GLN A 70 -3.44 20.74 8.26
CA GLN A 70 -2.60 19.60 8.59
C GLN A 70 -3.29 18.26 8.27
N ALA A 71 -4.55 18.11 8.69
CA ALA A 71 -5.34 16.90 8.39
C ALA A 71 -5.54 16.67 6.89
N GLN A 72 -5.74 17.74 6.10
CA GLN A 72 -5.84 17.64 4.64
C GLN A 72 -4.51 17.21 3.99
N ILE A 73 -3.39 17.75 4.45
CA ILE A 73 -2.06 17.34 3.99
C ILE A 73 -1.82 15.86 4.31
N GLU A 74 -2.12 15.43 5.53
CA GLU A 74 -2.00 14.03 5.96
C GLU A 74 -2.87 13.09 5.12
N GLN A 75 -4.08 13.54 4.75
CA GLN A 75 -4.96 12.79 3.85
C GLN A 75 -4.32 12.61 2.47
N HIS A 76 -3.84 13.68 1.83
CA HIS A 76 -3.19 13.57 0.52
C HIS A 76 -1.96 12.66 0.57
N LEU A 77 -1.13 12.77 1.61
CA LEU A 77 0.04 11.89 1.79
C LEU A 77 -0.36 10.42 1.95
N HIS A 78 -1.45 10.16 2.68
CA HIS A 78 -1.98 8.81 2.85
C HIS A 78 -2.54 8.23 1.54
N GLU A 79 -3.30 9.02 0.80
CA GLU A 79 -3.85 8.63 -0.51
C GLU A 79 -2.73 8.31 -1.51
N ALA A 80 -1.72 9.19 -1.62
CA ALA A 80 -0.57 8.96 -2.50
C ALA A 80 0.16 7.65 -2.14
N ARG A 81 0.41 7.40 -0.86
CA ARG A 81 1.04 6.16 -0.38
C ARG A 81 0.21 4.91 -0.67
N THR A 82 -1.12 5.03 -0.65
CA THR A 82 -2.04 3.91 -0.95
C THR A 82 -2.06 3.56 -2.44
N LEU A 83 -1.79 4.54 -3.32
CA LEU A 83 -1.77 4.35 -4.77
C LEU A 83 -0.46 3.70 -5.26
N VAL A 84 0.66 3.93 -4.58
CA VAL A 84 1.97 3.33 -4.94
C VAL A 84 1.92 1.81 -5.17
N PRO A 85 1.45 0.97 -4.24
CA PRO A 85 1.42 -0.48 -4.46
C PRO A 85 0.49 -0.90 -5.61
N GLN A 86 -0.56 -0.12 -5.90
CA GLN A 86 -1.42 -0.37 -7.06
C GLN A 86 -0.70 -0.05 -8.37
N ALA A 87 0.12 1.01 -8.39
CA ALA A 87 0.91 1.39 -9.55
C ALA A 87 2.03 0.37 -9.82
N GLN A 88 2.68 -0.12 -8.75
CA GLN A 88 3.65 -1.22 -8.83
C GLN A 88 3.01 -2.48 -9.41
N GLU A 89 1.85 -2.91 -8.88
CA GLU A 89 1.15 -4.10 -9.37
C GLU A 89 0.71 -3.96 -10.84
N ALA A 90 0.25 -2.77 -11.25
CA ALA A 90 -0.08 -2.48 -12.65
C ALA A 90 1.16 -2.54 -13.56
N ALA A 91 2.30 -2.00 -13.10
CA ALA A 91 3.56 -2.05 -13.84
C ALA A 91 4.08 -3.49 -14.00
N ASP A 92 4.00 -4.31 -12.94
CA ASP A 92 4.36 -5.73 -12.96
C ASP A 92 3.49 -6.54 -13.94
N ARG A 93 2.23 -6.11 -14.14
CA ARG A 93 1.29 -6.70 -15.10
C ARG A 93 1.43 -6.14 -16.52
N GLY A 94 2.22 -5.08 -16.73
CA GLY A 94 2.33 -4.40 -18.02
C GLY A 94 1.11 -3.53 -18.39
N GLU A 95 0.30 -3.12 -17.41
CA GLU A 95 -0.92 -2.33 -17.59
C GLU A 95 -0.61 -0.82 -17.71
N ILE A 96 0.06 -0.41 -18.80
CA ILE A 96 0.63 0.95 -18.95
C ILE A 96 -0.38 2.07 -18.73
N GLN A 97 -1.59 1.96 -19.29
CA GLN A 97 -2.63 2.99 -19.10
C GLN A 97 -3.06 3.14 -17.63
N GLN A 98 -3.03 2.04 -16.87
CA GLN A 98 -3.34 2.06 -15.45
C GLN A 98 -2.19 2.66 -14.65
N VAL A 99 -0.93 2.36 -15.04
CA VAL A 99 0.26 3.02 -14.48
C VAL A 99 0.19 4.52 -14.68
N ASP A 100 -0.06 5.00 -15.90
CA ASP A 100 -0.17 6.43 -16.21
C ASP A 100 -1.21 7.14 -15.33
N ARG A 101 -2.39 6.55 -15.19
CA ARG A 101 -3.46 7.09 -14.36
C ARG A 101 -3.05 7.16 -12.89
N LEU A 102 -2.55 6.05 -12.33
CA LEU A 102 -2.17 5.97 -10.92
C LEU A 102 -1.00 6.91 -10.59
N VAL A 103 0.01 6.97 -11.46
CA VAL A 103 1.12 7.92 -11.35
C VAL A 103 0.63 9.36 -11.42
N GLY A 104 -0.33 9.66 -12.29
CA GLY A 104 -0.98 10.97 -12.36
C GLY A 104 -1.67 11.35 -11.05
N GLU A 105 -2.44 10.44 -10.47
CA GLU A 105 -3.11 10.65 -9.17
C GLU A 105 -2.08 10.87 -8.04
N ILE A 106 -1.03 10.03 -7.96
CA ILE A 106 0.06 10.21 -6.98
C ILE A 106 0.68 11.60 -7.10
N LYS A 107 0.94 12.08 -8.33
CA LYS A 107 1.50 13.42 -8.58
C LYS A 107 0.57 14.54 -8.11
N VAL A 108 -0.75 14.38 -8.27
CA VAL A 108 -1.73 15.35 -7.77
C VAL A 108 -1.72 15.42 -6.25
N HIS A 109 -1.82 14.28 -5.56
CA HIS A 109 -1.82 14.25 -4.09
C HIS A 109 -0.51 14.78 -3.52
N THR A 110 0.63 14.40 -4.08
CA THR A 110 1.95 14.89 -3.62
C THR A 110 2.12 16.39 -3.84
N ALA A 111 1.66 16.94 -4.97
CA ALA A 111 1.66 18.38 -5.20
C ALA A 111 0.77 19.12 -4.18
N GLN A 112 -0.43 18.62 -3.90
CA GLN A 112 -1.34 19.21 -2.92
C GLN A 112 -0.76 19.18 -1.50
N ALA A 113 -0.13 18.07 -1.10
CA ALA A 113 0.56 17.95 0.18
C ALA A 113 1.72 18.93 0.31
N ILE A 114 2.53 19.10 -0.76
CA ILE A 114 3.65 20.04 -0.79
C ILE A 114 3.17 21.48 -0.69
N GLU A 115 2.16 21.87 -1.48
CA GLU A 115 1.63 23.24 -1.46
C GLU A 115 0.99 23.57 -0.11
N GLY A 116 0.17 22.67 0.45
CA GLY A 116 -0.39 22.87 1.79
C GLY A 116 0.69 23.01 2.87
N SER A 117 1.79 22.25 2.76
CA SER A 117 2.90 22.31 3.72
C SER A 117 3.68 23.64 3.68
N LYS A 118 3.59 24.40 2.59
CA LYS A 118 4.20 25.73 2.47
C LYS A 118 3.33 26.84 3.06
N GLU A 119 2.05 26.58 3.32
CA GLU A 119 1.16 27.56 3.92
C GLU A 119 1.49 27.74 5.41
N GLN A 120 1.96 28.95 5.73
CA GLN A 120 2.46 29.24 7.07
C GLN A 120 1.39 29.88 7.96
N LYS A 121 1.42 29.50 9.23
CA LYS A 121 0.63 30.16 10.29
C LYS A 121 0.99 31.65 10.35
N LYS A 122 -0.02 32.51 10.29
CA LYS A 122 0.12 33.96 10.45
C LYS A 122 0.19 34.37 11.92
#